data_AF-A0A3B8HNF8-F1
#
_entry.id   AF-A0A3B8HNF8-F1
#
_cell.length_a   1.000
_cell.length_b   1.000
_cell.length_c   1.000
_cell.angle_alpha   90.00
_cell.angle_beta   90.00
_cell.angle_gamma   90.00
#
_symmetry.space_group_name_H-M   'P 1'
#
loop_
_entity.id
_entity.type
_entity.pdbx_description
1 polymer ?
#
loop_
_entity_poly.entity_id
_entity_poly.type
_entity_poly.pdbx_seq_one_letter_code
_entity_poly.pdbx_strand_id
1 'polypeptide(L)'
;MLTLIQEKDQDRLLQRAALHLCEKIRGVLAVREQVNLAVPGGRNVVKIFQVLQGEEVDWQRVHFFIIDERLVPIDHPASNYKLLQD
;
A
#
# COMPACT_ATOMS: atom_id res chain seq x y z
N MET A 1 -14.77 -4.83 10.88
CA MET A 1 -14.13 -5.59 11.98
C MET A 1 -12.66 -5.19 12.01
N LEU A 2 -12.11 -4.91 13.19
CA LEU A 2 -10.69 -4.60 13.35
C LEU A 2 -9.87 -5.89 13.23
N THR A 3 -8.79 -5.85 12.46
CA THR A 3 -7.81 -6.95 12.38
C THR A 3 -6.51 -6.48 13.01
N LEU A 4 -6.01 -7.22 14.01
CA LEU A 4 -4.72 -6.97 14.64
C LEU A 4 -3.70 -7.99 14.10
N ILE A 5 -2.62 -7.48 13.52
CA ILE A 5 -1.48 -8.29 13.06
C ILE A 5 -0.32 -7.99 14.00
N GLN A 6 0.23 -9.02 14.64
CA GLN A 6 1.35 -8.91 15.55
C GLN A 6 2.43 -9.92 15.17
N GLU A 7 3.67 -9.44 15.06
CA GLU A 7 4.86 -10.24 14.79
C GLU A 7 6.01 -9.72 15.66
N LYS A 8 6.96 -10.60 15.99
CA LYS A 8 8.17 -10.23 16.75
C LYS A 8 9.22 -9.55 15.87
N ASP A 9 9.16 -9.81 14.57
CA ASP A 9 10.07 -9.29 13.57
C ASP A 9 9.33 -8.30 12.66
N GLN A 10 9.99 -7.17 12.37
CA GLN A 10 9.36 -6.09 11.61
C GLN A 10 9.13 -6.48 10.15
N ASP A 11 10.06 -7.22 9.52
CA ASP A 11 9.90 -7.61 8.13
C ASP A 11 8.75 -8.61 7.98
N ARG A 12 8.61 -9.56 8.91
CA ARG A 12 7.44 -10.44 9.00
C ARG A 12 6.14 -9.67 9.24
N LEU A 13 6.15 -8.65 10.10
CA LEU A 13 4.97 -7.79 10.32
C LEU A 13 4.52 -7.15 9.01
N LEU A 14 5.46 -6.55 8.28
CA LEU A 14 5.19 -5.82 7.03
C LEU A 14 4.76 -6.78 5.91
N GLN A 15 5.38 -7.96 5.80
CA GLN A 15 4.96 -8.99 4.85
C GLN A 15 3.52 -9.44 5.12
N ARG A 16 3.18 -9.72 6.39
CA ARG A 16 1.80 -10.12 6.73
C ARG A 16 0.79 -9.00 6.52
N ALA A 17 1.17 -7.76 6.78
CA ALA A 17 0.32 -6.61 6.50
C ALA A 17 0.06 -6.47 4.98
N ALA A 18 1.08 -6.66 4.14
CA ALA A 18 0.95 -6.63 2.69
C ALA A 18 0.03 -7.75 2.17
N LEU A 19 0.24 -8.99 2.62
CA LEU A 19 -0.62 -10.12 2.23
C LEU A 19 -2.08 -9.88 2.64
N HIS A 20 -2.30 -9.37 3.86
CA HIS A 20 -3.64 -9.05 4.31
C HIS A 20 -4.30 -7.95 3.45
N LEU A 21 -3.54 -6.91 3.09
CA LEU A 21 -4.03 -5.86 2.20
C LEU A 21 -4.37 -6.41 0.82
N CYS A 22 -3.55 -7.32 0.30
CA CYS A 22 -3.78 -7.99 -0.98
C CYS A 22 -5.09 -8.80 -0.97
N GLU A 23 -5.35 -9.57 0.09
CA GLU A 23 -6.61 -10.29 0.27
C GLU A 23 -7.81 -9.34 0.27
N LYS A 24 -7.69 -8.17 0.92
CA LYS A 24 -8.76 -7.15 0.92
C LYS A 24 -8.99 -6.56 -0.46
N ILE A 25 -7.93 -6.24 -1.19
CA ILE A 25 -8.00 -5.73 -2.56
C ILE A 25 -8.70 -6.75 -3.46
N ARG A 26 -8.25 -8.02 -3.45
CA ARG A 26 -8.87 -9.11 -4.23
C ARG A 26 -10.34 -9.29 -3.85
N GLY A 27 -10.66 -9.25 -2.56
CA GLY A 27 -12.03 -9.37 -2.06
C GLY A 27 -12.95 -8.25 -2.57
N VAL A 28 -12.45 -7.01 -2.66
CA VAL A 28 -13.22 -5.89 -3.25
C VAL A 28 -13.38 -6.08 -4.76
N LEU A 29 -12.30 -6.42 -5.46
CA LEU A 29 -12.32 -6.62 -6.92
C LEU A 29 -13.17 -7.83 -7.36
N ALA A 30 -13.45 -8.78 -6.47
CA ALA A 30 -14.36 -9.88 -6.73
C ALA A 30 -15.83 -9.44 -6.83
N VAL A 31 -16.21 -8.30 -6.23
CA VAL A 31 -17.60 -7.82 -6.16
C VAL A 31 -17.79 -6.41 -6.71
N ARG A 32 -16.72 -5.69 -7.02
CA ARG A 32 -16.72 -4.34 -7.60
C ARG A 32 -15.75 -4.26 -8.76
N GLU A 33 -16.06 -3.39 -9.71
CA GLU A 33 -15.18 -3.17 -10.87
C GLU A 33 -13.82 -2.59 -10.46
N GLN A 34 -13.76 -1.73 -9.44
CA GLN A 34 -12.53 -1.03 -9.06
C GLN A 34 -12.40 -0.91 -7.54
N VAL A 35 -11.17 -0.68 -7.06
CA VAL A 35 -10.86 -0.36 -5.67
C VAL A 35 -10.01 0.90 -5.58
N ASN A 36 -10.31 1.75 -4.60
CA ASN A 36 -9.53 2.94 -4.29
C ASN A 36 -8.71 2.66 -3.03
N LEU A 37 -7.38 2.79 -3.13
CA LEU A 37 -6.47 2.66 -2.00
C LEU A 37 -5.92 4.03 -1.61
N ALA A 38 -6.20 4.44 -0.38
CA ALA A 38 -5.64 5.64 0.21
C ALA A 38 -4.35 5.29 0.96
N VAL A 39 -3.23 5.91 0.59
CA VAL A 39 -1.87 5.53 0.97
C VAL A 39 -1.24 6.63 1.82
N PRO A 40 -0.73 6.32 3.03
CA PRO A 40 0.04 7.25 3.83
C PRO A 40 1.49 7.35 3.36
N GLY A 41 2.20 8.38 3.82
CA GLY A 41 3.65 8.42 3.75
C GLY A 41 4.36 7.40 4.64
N GLY A 42 5.69 7.33 4.51
CA GLY A 42 6.58 6.67 5.47
C GLY A 42 7.26 5.39 4.95
N ARG A 43 8.43 5.11 5.52
CA ARG A 43 9.35 4.06 5.05
C ARG A 43 8.78 2.64 5.07
N ASN A 44 7.87 2.34 5.99
CA ASN A 44 7.24 1.02 6.07
C ASN A 44 6.27 0.76 4.91
N VAL A 45 5.68 1.81 4.34
CA VAL A 45 4.76 1.70 3.20
C VAL A 45 5.51 1.18 1.97
N VAL A 46 6.73 1.68 1.73
CA VAL A 46 7.59 1.21 0.62
C VAL A 46 7.78 -0.31 0.69
N LYS A 47 8.13 -0.85 1.86
CA LYS A 47 8.30 -2.30 2.04
C LYS A 47 7.01 -3.09 1.80
N ILE A 48 5.87 -2.56 2.22
CA ILE A 48 4.56 -3.19 1.96
C ILE A 48 4.29 -3.23 0.45
N PHE A 49 4.53 -2.12 -0.26
CA PHE A 49 4.32 -2.04 -1.71
C PHE A 49 5.29 -2.94 -2.48
N GLN A 50 6.55 -3.06 -2.05
CA GLN A 50 7.51 -4.01 -2.62
C GLN A 50 7.02 -5.46 -2.52
N VAL A 51 6.41 -5.84 -1.39
CA VAL A 51 5.79 -7.17 -1.27
C VAL A 51 4.58 -7.29 -2.20
N LEU A 52 3.73 -6.26 -2.25
CA LEU A 52 2.56 -6.24 -3.13
C LEU A 52 2.93 -6.34 -4.62
N GLN A 53 4.05 -5.79 -5.07
CA GLN A 53 4.49 -5.89 -6.47
C GLN A 53 4.66 -7.35 -6.93
N GLY A 54 4.96 -8.27 -6.02
CA GLY A 54 5.05 -9.70 -6.31
C GLY A 54 3.73 -10.47 -6.25
N GLU A 55 2.63 -9.81 -5.86
CA GLU A 55 1.32 -10.44 -5.67
C GLU A 55 0.45 -10.34 -6.93
N GLU A 56 -0.33 -11.39 -7.20
CA GLU A 56 -1.29 -11.40 -8.29
C GLU A 56 -2.51 -10.52 -7.95
N VAL A 57 -2.51 -9.29 -8.46
CA VAL A 57 -3.61 -8.33 -8.36
C VAL A 57 -3.82 -7.68 -9.72
N ASP A 58 -5.08 -7.46 -10.08
CA ASP A 58 -5.43 -6.70 -11.29
C ASP A 58 -5.23 -5.19 -11.06
N TRP A 59 -3.97 -4.76 -11.17
CA TRP A 59 -3.56 -3.39 -10.87
C TRP A 59 -4.24 -2.32 -11.75
N GLN A 60 -4.75 -2.68 -12.93
CA GLN A 60 -5.49 -1.75 -13.79
C GLN A 60 -6.82 -1.29 -13.15
N ARG A 61 -7.31 -2.04 -12.16
CA ARG A 61 -8.54 -1.77 -11.43
C ARG A 61 -8.30 -1.18 -10.04
N VAL A 62 -7.04 -0.89 -9.70
CA VAL A 62 -6.63 -0.29 -8.43
C VAL A 62 -6.24 1.17 -8.66
N HIS A 63 -6.94 2.09 -7.99
CA HIS A 63 -6.64 3.51 -8.02
C HIS A 63 -6.02 3.95 -6.70
N PHE A 64 -4.92 4.69 -6.75
CA PHE A 64 -4.20 5.13 -5.56
C PHE A 64 -4.43 6.62 -5.29
N PHE A 65 -4.57 6.97 -4.01
CA PHE A 65 -4.62 8.36 -3.53
C PHE A 65 -3.66 8.51 -2.36
N ILE A 66 -2.99 9.64 -2.24
CA ILE A 66 -2.12 9.94 -1.10
C ILE A 66 -2.95 10.69 -0.06
N ILE A 67 -2.95 10.23 1.20
CA ILE A 67 -3.79 10.84 2.26
C ILE A 67 -3.22 12.14 2.83
N ASP A 68 -1.89 12.27 2.83
CA ASP A 68 -1.15 13.40 3.35
C ASP A 68 0.06 13.66 2.45
N GLU A 69 0.37 14.92 2.15
CA GLU A 69 1.53 15.27 1.32
C GLU A 69 2.24 16.50 1.88
N ARG A 70 3.54 16.57 1.63
CA ARG A 70 4.41 17.66 2.01
C ARG A 70 4.36 18.70 0.90
N LEU A 71 4.24 19.98 1.28
CA LEU A 71 4.26 21.08 0.32
C LEU A 71 5.69 21.34 -0.17
N VAL A 72 6.19 20.47 -1.04
CA VAL A 72 7.51 20.49 -1.66
C VAL A 72 7.37 20.11 -3.15
N PRO A 73 8.38 20.38 -4.00
CA PRO A 73 8.40 19.85 -5.36
C PRO A 73 8.19 18.34 -5.42
N ILE A 74 7.58 17.85 -6.49
CA ILE A 74 7.16 16.44 -6.61
C ILE A 74 8.33 15.45 -6.56
N ASP A 75 9.51 15.87 -7.02
CA ASP A 75 10.77 15.12 -7.05
C ASP A 75 11.62 15.29 -5.78
N HIS A 76 11.16 16.09 -4.82
CA HIS A 76 11.87 16.33 -3.57
C HIS A 76 11.94 15.06 -2.72
N PRO A 77 13.05 14.74 -2.03
CA PRO A 77 13.18 13.52 -1.20
C PRO A 77 12.14 13.35 -0.08
N ALA A 78 11.44 14.42 0.29
CA ALA A 78 10.37 14.40 1.30
C ALA A 78 8.96 14.22 0.70
N SER A 79 8.80 14.17 -0.62
CA SER A 79 7.54 13.95 -1.32
C SER A 79 7.05 12.51 -1.10
N ASN A 80 5.83 12.34 -0.59
CA ASN A 80 5.19 11.03 -0.47
C ASN A 80 4.87 10.47 -1.87
N TYR A 81 4.58 11.32 -2.85
CA TYR A 81 4.45 10.91 -4.25
C TYR A 81 5.75 10.29 -4.74
N LYS A 82 6.89 10.97 -4.54
CA LYS A 82 8.20 10.42 -4.93
C LYS A 82 8.48 9.09 -4.24
N LEU A 83 8.20 9.01 -2.93
CA LEU A 83 8.37 7.79 -2.15
C LEU A 83 7.59 6.59 -2.73
N LEU A 84 6.41 6.81 -3.30
CA LEU A 84 5.58 5.75 -3.89
C LEU A 84 5.90 5.48 -5.36
N GLN A 85 6.47 6.46 -6.06
CA GLN A 85 6.90 6.31 -7.45
C GLN A 85 8.21 5.52 -7.55
N ASP A 86 9.11 5.69 -6.58
CA ASP A 86 10.40 4.99 -6.47
C ASP A 86 10.24 3.51 -6.05
#